data_AF-A0A158KSP1-F1
#
_entry.id   AF-A0A158KSP1-F1
#
_cell.length_a   1.000
_cell.length_b   1.000
_cell.length_c   1.000
_cell.angle_alpha   90.00
_cell.angle_beta   90.00
_cell.angle_gamma   90.00
#
_symmetry.space_group_name_H-M   'P 1'
#
loop_
_entity.id
_entity.type
_entity.pdbx_description
1 polymer ?
#
loop_
_entity_poly.entity_id
_entity_poly.type
_entity_poly.pdbx_seq_one_letter_code
_entity_poly.pdbx_strand_id
1 'polypeptide(L)'
;MDMTQIRPTWLTALLPLLAVYQYGDREIVRAELFRMALSADAAAKTADALHRIANMLDGDGHAIDMHRDELRAIARAALSEFDRVPPRAPLVAFHEAVHNTRERTA
;
A
#
# COMPACT_ATOMS: atom_id res chain seq x y z
N MET A 1 -28.60 5.26 -9.00
CA MET A 1 -27.22 5.76 -9.13
C MET A 1 -26.32 4.55 -9.13
N ASP A 2 -25.84 4.14 -10.30
CA ASP A 2 -24.84 3.07 -10.38
C ASP A 2 -23.54 3.57 -9.76
N MET A 3 -23.10 2.92 -8.67
CA MET A 3 -21.76 3.13 -8.14
C MET A 3 -20.79 2.52 -9.14
N THR A 4 -20.21 3.34 -10.02
CA THR A 4 -19.04 2.96 -10.79
C THR A 4 -17.96 2.52 -9.80
N GLN A 5 -17.77 1.21 -9.71
CA GLN A 5 -16.67 0.58 -8.98
C GLN A 5 -15.37 0.97 -9.69
N ILE A 6 -14.86 2.16 -9.39
CA ILE A 6 -13.51 2.54 -9.77
C ILE A 6 -12.60 1.64 -8.94
N ARG A 7 -12.16 0.54 -9.54
CA ARG A 7 -11.08 -0.26 -8.98
C ARG A 7 -9.83 0.60 -9.05
N PRO A 8 -9.26 1.05 -7.92
CA PRO A 8 -8.03 1.83 -7.96
C PRO A 8 -6.95 0.95 -8.61
N THR A 9 -6.42 1.41 -9.73
CA THR A 9 -5.27 0.80 -10.41
C THR A 9 -4.02 1.56 -10.08
N TRP A 10 -2.85 0.95 -10.29
CA TRP A 10 -1.57 1.66 -10.21
C TRP A 10 -1.56 2.92 -11.07
N LEU A 11 -2.21 2.89 -12.23
CA LEU A 11 -2.34 4.06 -13.11
C LEU A 11 -3.05 5.22 -12.43
N THR A 12 -4.16 4.96 -11.71
CA THR A 12 -4.88 6.01 -10.97
C THR A 12 -4.07 6.62 -9.82
N ALA A 13 -3.08 5.89 -9.29
CA ALA A 13 -2.15 6.41 -8.27
C ALA A 13 -0.95 7.15 -8.89
N LEU A 14 -0.43 6.68 -10.02
CA LEU A 14 0.78 7.21 -10.65
C LEU A 14 0.55 8.50 -11.44
N LEU A 15 -0.62 8.67 -12.07
CA LEU A 15 -0.91 9.86 -12.88
C LEU A 15 -0.83 11.18 -12.08
N PRO A 16 -1.43 11.28 -10.87
CA PRO A 16 -1.26 12.47 -10.03
C PRO A 16 0.20 12.70 -9.63
N LEU A 17 0.95 11.63 -9.33
CA LEU A 17 2.37 11.73 -8.96
C LEU A 17 3.23 12.24 -10.13
N LEU A 18 2.92 11.82 -11.36
CA LEU A 18 3.61 12.33 -12.54
C LEU A 18 3.38 13.84 -12.71
N ALA A 19 2.15 14.32 -12.49
CA ALA A 19 1.86 15.75 -12.53
C ALA A 19 2.67 16.52 -11.47
N VAL A 20 2.74 16.01 -10.24
CA VAL A 20 3.53 16.63 -9.16
C VAL A 20 5.03 16.56 -9.46
N TYR A 21 5.51 15.51 -10.12
CA TYR A 21 6.91 15.38 -10.51
C TYR A 21 7.30 16.41 -11.57
N GLN A 22 6.39 16.69 -12.50
CA GLN A 22 6.60 17.62 -13.61
C GLN A 22 6.46 19.09 -13.16
N TYR A 23 5.53 19.39 -12.26
CA TYR A 23 5.11 20.76 -11.95
C TYR A 23 5.23 21.14 -10.46
N GLY A 24 5.65 20.23 -9.60
CA GLY A 24 5.70 20.44 -8.16
C GLY A 24 6.99 19.91 -7.53
N ASP A 25 6.92 19.56 -6.26
CA ASP A 25 8.08 19.09 -5.49
C ASP A 25 8.37 17.61 -5.78
N ARG A 26 9.56 17.36 -6.33
CA ARG A 26 10.04 16.01 -6.65
C ARG A 26 10.37 15.18 -5.42
N GLU A 27 10.70 15.80 -4.29
CA GLU A 27 10.98 15.09 -3.04
C GLU A 27 9.69 14.47 -2.48
N ILE A 28 8.55 15.16 -2.62
CA ILE A 28 7.22 14.62 -2.26
C ILE A 28 6.92 13.39 -3.11
N VAL A 29 7.17 13.44 -4.41
CA VAL A 29 6.95 12.29 -5.31
C VAL A 29 7.88 11.13 -4.96
N ARG A 30 9.16 11.40 -4.69
CA ARG A 30 10.11 10.37 -4.28
C ARG A 30 9.66 9.68 -2.99
N ALA A 31 9.25 10.45 -1.98
CA ALA A 31 8.77 9.91 -0.72
C ALA A 31 7.52 9.04 -0.90
N GLU A 32 6.56 9.48 -1.71
CA GLU A 32 5.33 8.72 -1.95
C GLU A 32 5.57 7.46 -2.79
N LEU A 33 6.45 7.51 -3.81
CA LEU A 33 6.86 6.33 -4.56
C LEU A 33 7.58 5.31 -3.68
N PHE A 34 8.47 5.76 -2.79
CA PHE A 34 9.15 4.90 -1.82
C PHE A 34 8.16 4.22 -0.87
N ARG A 35 7.19 4.98 -0.33
CA ARG A 35 6.11 4.46 0.50
C ARG A 35 5.26 3.41 -0.25
N MET A 36 4.93 3.68 -1.52
CA MET A 36 4.17 2.75 -2.36
C MET A 36 4.94 1.45 -2.62
N ALA A 37 6.25 1.52 -2.86
CA ALA A 37 7.10 0.34 -3.00
C ALA A 37 7.09 -0.52 -1.72
N LEU A 38 7.33 0.10 -0.56
CA LEU A 38 7.26 -0.59 0.73
C LEU A 38 5.88 -1.20 1.02
N SER A 39 4.81 -0.50 0.62
CA SER A 39 3.44 -1.02 0.75
C SER A 39 3.22 -2.26 -0.12
N ALA A 40 3.79 -2.29 -1.33
CA ALA A 40 3.69 -3.43 -2.24
C ALA A 40 4.45 -4.64 -1.70
N ASP A 41 5.65 -4.44 -1.16
CA ASP A 41 6.45 -5.51 -0.54
C ASP A 41 5.73 -6.11 0.68
N ALA A 42 5.17 -5.26 1.56
CA ALA A 42 4.39 -5.71 2.70
C ALA A 42 3.13 -6.49 2.27
N ALA A 43 2.45 -6.03 1.21
CA ALA A 43 1.30 -6.73 0.65
C ALA A 43 1.67 -8.10 0.05
N ALA A 44 2.80 -8.20 -0.65
CA ALA A 44 3.29 -9.47 -1.20
C ALA A 44 3.59 -10.49 -0.09
N LYS A 45 4.34 -10.08 0.94
CA LYS A 45 4.61 -10.95 2.10
C LYS A 45 3.34 -11.38 2.83
N THR A 46 2.36 -10.50 2.91
CA THR A 46 1.05 -10.81 3.50
C THR A 46 0.27 -11.81 2.65
N ALA A 47 0.30 -11.68 1.33
CA ALA A 47 -0.31 -12.65 0.42
C ALA A 47 0.33 -14.04 0.58
N ASP A 48 1.66 -14.11 0.68
CA ASP A 48 2.37 -15.37 0.94
C ASP A 48 1.99 -15.98 2.28
N ALA A 49 1.88 -15.16 3.33
CA ALA A 49 1.43 -15.59 4.65
C ALA A 49 0.01 -16.14 4.62
N LEU A 50 -0.91 -15.47 3.92
CA LEU A 50 -2.29 -15.94 3.73
C LEU A 50 -2.35 -17.23 2.92
N HIS A 51 -1.52 -17.37 1.89
CA HIS A 51 -1.39 -18.60 1.12
C HIS A 51 -0.91 -19.77 2.00
N ARG A 52 0.08 -19.51 2.87
CA ARG A 52 0.57 -20.50 3.84
C ARG A 52 -0.49 -20.91 4.86
N ILE A 53 -1.29 -19.95 5.32
CA ILE A 53 -2.45 -20.21 6.20
C ILE A 53 -3.48 -21.08 5.50
N ALA A 54 -3.82 -20.77 4.25
CA ALA A 54 -4.83 -21.50 3.48
C ALA A 54 -4.42 -22.96 3.19
N ASN A 55 -3.13 -23.22 3.07
CA ASN A 55 -2.58 -24.54 2.75
C ASN A 55 -1.99 -25.28 3.96
N MET A 56 -2.27 -24.84 5.18
CA MET A 56 -1.75 -25.48 6.39
C MET A 56 -2.47 -26.82 6.62
N LEU A 57 -1.69 -27.89 6.73
CA LEU A 57 -2.15 -29.25 7.05
C LEU A 57 -1.50 -29.71 8.36
N ASP A 58 -2.23 -30.50 9.16
CA ASP A 58 -1.71 -31.10 10.38
C ASP A 58 -0.72 -32.23 10.07
N GLY A 59 -0.10 -32.80 11.12
CA GLY A 59 0.84 -33.90 10.98
C GLY A 59 0.26 -35.18 10.34
N ASP A 60 -1.07 -35.29 10.30
CA ASP A 60 -1.81 -36.39 9.68
C ASP A 60 -2.36 -36.03 8.29
N GLY A 61 -2.06 -34.83 7.77
CA GLY A 61 -2.45 -34.36 6.44
C GLY A 61 -3.86 -33.78 6.34
N HIS A 62 -4.56 -33.56 7.45
CA HIS A 62 -5.88 -32.90 7.47
C HIS A 62 -5.73 -31.39 7.57
N ALA A 63 -6.72 -30.65 7.04
CA ALA A 63 -6.76 -29.19 7.22
C ALA A 63 -6.77 -28.86 8.72
N ILE A 64 -5.89 -27.97 9.14
CA ILE A 64 -5.72 -27.64 10.56
C ILE A 64 -6.95 -26.89 11.08
N ASP A 65 -7.87 -27.60 11.72
CA ASP A 65 -9.05 -26.99 12.32
C ASP A 65 -8.73 -26.19 13.61
N MET A 66 -7.50 -26.26 14.14
CA MET A 66 -7.24 -25.74 15.49
C MET A 66 -5.78 -25.42 15.86
N HIS A 67 -5.05 -24.62 15.06
CA HIS A 67 -3.78 -24.00 15.50
C HIS A 67 -3.89 -22.47 15.58
N ARG A 68 -4.76 -22.00 16.49
CA ARG A 68 -5.03 -20.57 16.72
C ARG A 68 -3.75 -19.77 16.99
N ASP A 69 -2.81 -20.32 17.75
CA ASP A 69 -1.59 -19.61 18.11
C ASP A 69 -0.61 -19.50 16.94
N GLU A 70 -0.51 -20.55 16.10
CA GLU A 70 0.31 -20.53 14.89
C GLU A 70 -0.27 -19.59 13.83
N LEU A 71 -1.59 -19.66 13.59
CA LEU A 71 -2.31 -18.70 12.74
C LEU A 71 -2.11 -17.27 13.22
N ARG A 72 -2.20 -17.04 14.54
CA ARG A 72 -2.00 -15.71 15.12
C ARG A 72 -0.56 -15.25 15.02
N ALA A 73 0.41 -16.16 15.11
CA ALA A 73 1.82 -15.83 14.90
C ALA A 73 2.08 -15.42 13.44
N ILE A 74 1.59 -16.19 12.47
CA ILE A 74 1.72 -15.86 11.03
C ILE A 74 1.04 -14.52 10.73
N ALA A 75 -0.18 -14.30 11.22
CA ALA A 75 -0.91 -13.05 11.01
C ALA A 75 -0.18 -11.84 11.63
N ARG A 76 0.37 -11.97 12.84
CA ARG A 76 1.14 -10.88 13.47
C ARG A 76 2.43 -10.58 12.73
N ALA A 77 3.15 -11.61 12.26
CA ALA A 77 4.35 -11.43 11.47
C ALA A 77 4.03 -10.67 10.17
N ALA A 78 2.98 -11.07 9.45
CA ALA A 78 2.52 -10.37 8.25
C ALA A 78 2.12 -8.91 8.53
N LEU A 79 1.35 -8.66 9.61
CA LEU A 79 0.95 -7.30 10.00
C LEU A 79 2.15 -6.43 10.34
N SER A 80 3.19 -6.96 10.99
CA SER A 80 4.39 -6.20 11.37
C SER A 80 5.18 -5.66 10.17
N GLU A 81 5.00 -6.23 8.97
CA GLU A 81 5.62 -5.69 7.75
C GLU A 81 5.02 -4.34 7.35
N PHE A 82 3.75 -4.07 7.69
CA PHE A 82 3.13 -2.77 7.44
C PHE A 82 3.61 -1.68 8.41
N ASP A 83 4.13 -2.02 9.59
CA ASP A 83 4.70 -1.04 10.53
C ASP A 83 5.94 -0.34 9.96
N ARG A 84 6.58 -0.93 8.94
CA ARG A 84 7.72 -0.34 8.22
C ARG A 84 7.31 0.65 7.13
N VAL A 85 6.02 0.68 6.77
CA VAL A 85 5.51 1.58 5.73
C VAL A 85 5.32 2.97 6.33
N PRO A 86 5.99 4.01 5.81
CA PRO A 86 5.78 5.37 6.28
C PRO A 86 4.31 5.80 6.15
N PRO A 87 3.81 6.69 7.01
CA PRO A 87 2.46 7.24 6.85
C PRO A 87 2.36 8.00 5.52
N ARG A 88 1.16 8.01 4.93
CA ARG A 88 0.92 8.74 3.68
C ARG A 88 1.11 10.24 3.91
N ALA A 89 1.82 10.91 3.01
CA ALA A 89 1.94 12.36 3.06
C ALA A 89 0.53 12.99 2.93
N PRO A 90 0.19 14.02 3.72
CA PRO A 90 -1.12 14.66 3.67
C PRO A 90 -1.45 15.16 2.26
N LEU A 91 -2.64 14.83 1.74
CA LEU A 91 -3.12 15.27 0.41
C LEU A 91 -3.17 16.81 0.28
N VAL A 92 -3.26 17.54 1.40
CA VAL A 92 -3.24 19.01 1.42
C VAL A 92 -1.93 19.56 0.86
N ALA A 93 -0.79 18.92 1.15
CA ALA A 93 0.51 19.32 0.60
C ALA A 93 0.58 19.16 -0.93
N PHE A 94 -0.13 18.16 -1.49
CA PHE A 94 -0.22 17.97 -2.93
C PHE A 94 -1.08 19.04 -3.61
N HIS A 95 -2.18 19.45 -2.97
CA HIS A 95 -3.08 20.46 -3.53
C HIS A 95 -2.50 21.88 -3.43
N GLU A 96 -1.79 22.19 -2.32
CA GLU A 96 -1.07 23.47 -2.14
C GLU A 96 0.14 23.60 -3.07
N ALA A 97 0.93 22.53 -3.27
CA ALA A 97 2.07 22.57 -4.19
C ALA A 97 1.64 22.82 -5.65
N VAL A 98 0.48 22.29 -6.05
CA VAL A 98 -0.08 22.52 -7.40
C VAL A 98 -0.70 23.92 -7.53
N HIS A 99 -1.31 24.46 -6.46
CA HIS A 99 -1.87 25.81 -6.47
C HIS A 99 -0.81 26.92 -6.46
N ASN A 100 0.18 26.84 -5.57
CA ASN A 100 1.24 27.87 -5.44
C ASN A 100 2.10 28.02 -6.71
N THR A 101 2.27 26.95 -7.50
CA THR A 101 3.03 27.02 -8.75
C THR A 101 2.23 27.69 -9.87
N ARG A 102 0.89 27.51 -9.92
CA ARG A 102 0.03 28.19 -10.91
C ARG A 102 0.06 29.72 -10.74
N GLU A 103 0.14 30.21 -9.51
CA GLU A 103 0.24 31.64 -9.21
C GLU A 103 1.62 32.24 -9.52
N ARG A 104 2.70 31.44 -9.56
CA ARG A 104 4.04 31.90 -9.95
C ARG A 104 4.26 32.00 -11.46
N THR A 105 3.39 31.40 -12.27
CA THR A 105 3.49 31.38 -13.73
C THR A 105 2.46 32.28 -14.44
N ALA A 106 1.61 32.98 -13.67
CA ALA A 106 0.68 34.01 -14.14
C ALA A 106 1.27 35.41 -13.87
#